data_AF-A3IVQ3-F1
#
_entry.id   AF-A3IVQ3-F1
#
_cell.length_a   1.000
_cell.length_b   1.000
_cell.length_c   1.000
_cell.angle_alpha   90.00
_cell.angle_beta   90.00
_cell.angle_gamma   90.00
#
_symmetry.space_group_name_H-M   'P 1'
#
loop_
_entity.id
_entity.type
_entity.pdbx_description
1 polymer ?
#
loop_
_entity_poly.entity_id
_entity_poly.type
_entity_poly.pdbx_seq_one_letter_code
_entity_poly.pdbx_strand_id
1 'polypeptide(L)'
;MRMDEEVFHYVIVNQIKMKVTQLIGAILRPSTDKVQAGVIAGGRNIDESFDVTYEVETQEGQWNKGVLFRIAIRLMKLPTQSSASTVSQIIECIENFLSPMNTNENWQPAIQGQIVLISWDQKAKPTPLMVIEQSEEGLNLAQKRPLSSHHSSSLSTSESE
;
A
#
# COMPACT_ATOMS: atom_id res chain seq x y z
N MET A 1 7.71 13.88 -16.41
CA MET A 1 8.85 13.30 -15.68
C MET A 1 9.58 12.35 -16.62
N ARG A 2 10.92 12.32 -16.59
CA ARG A 2 11.74 11.43 -17.44
C ARG A 2 11.85 10.02 -16.85
N MET A 3 10.71 9.41 -16.51
CA MET A 3 10.72 8.06 -15.91
C MET A 3 11.13 6.97 -16.91
N ASP A 4 11.24 7.31 -18.19
CA ASP A 4 11.77 6.52 -19.29
C ASP A 4 13.32 6.44 -19.31
N GLU A 5 14.01 7.35 -18.64
CA GLU A 5 15.48 7.29 -18.51
C GLU A 5 15.87 6.30 -17.41
N GLU A 6 16.61 5.24 -17.77
CA GLU A 6 16.91 4.11 -16.87
C GLU A 6 17.59 4.52 -15.56
N VAL A 7 18.61 5.38 -15.64
CA VAL A 7 19.37 5.85 -14.46
C VAL A 7 18.49 6.71 -13.56
N PHE A 8 17.73 7.64 -14.15
CA PHE A 8 16.81 8.49 -13.41
C PHE A 8 15.73 7.66 -12.72
N HIS A 9 15.09 6.75 -13.45
CA HIS A 9 14.10 5.82 -12.93
C HIS A 9 14.67 5.00 -11.76
N TYR A 10 15.85 4.40 -11.93
CA TYR A 10 16.51 3.61 -10.90
C TYR A 10 16.75 4.39 -9.61
N VAL A 11 17.27 5.63 -9.71
CA VAL A 11 17.51 6.50 -8.54
C VAL A 11 16.22 6.82 -7.80
N ILE A 12 15.15 7.18 -8.53
CA ILE A 12 13.85 7.50 -7.94
C ILE A 12 13.23 6.28 -7.26
N VAL A 13 13.21 5.14 -7.95
CA VAL A 13 12.66 3.88 -7.40
C VAL A 13 13.42 3.45 -6.15
N ASN A 14 14.75 3.51 -6.14
CA ASN A 14 15.54 3.17 -4.96
C ASN A 14 15.28 4.12 -3.78
N GLN A 15 15.14 5.42 -4.05
CA GLN A 15 14.78 6.38 -3.02
C GLN A 15 13.43 6.03 -2.38
N ILE A 16 12.43 5.68 -3.21
CA ILE A 16 11.10 5.27 -2.75
C ILE A 16 11.19 3.99 -1.91
N LYS A 17 11.88 2.95 -2.40
CA LYS A 17 12.11 1.69 -1.66
C LYS A 17 12.64 1.95 -0.26
N MET A 18 13.68 2.78 -0.16
CA MET A 18 14.33 3.09 1.10
C MET A 18 13.38 3.84 2.05
N LYS A 19 12.68 4.87 1.56
CA LYS A 19 11.76 5.66 2.39
C LYS A 19 10.56 4.86 2.87
N VAL A 20 9.94 4.06 2.00
CA VAL A 20 8.82 3.19 2.39
C VAL A 20 9.28 2.15 3.40
N THR A 21 10.43 1.50 3.17
CA THR A 21 10.97 0.51 4.11
C THR A 21 11.24 1.10 5.49
N GLN A 22 11.78 2.33 5.55
CA GLN A 22 12.09 3.00 6.82
C GLN A 22 10.82 3.48 7.54
N LEU A 23 9.98 4.27 6.87
CA LEU A 23 8.81 4.91 7.48
C LEU A 23 7.72 3.89 7.78
N ILE A 24 7.31 3.14 6.75
CA ILE A 24 6.20 2.19 6.87
C ILE A 24 6.64 0.94 7.62
N GLY A 25 7.86 0.47 7.37
CA GLY A 25 8.41 -0.67 8.10
C GLY A 25 8.46 -0.41 9.61
N ALA A 26 8.81 0.81 10.06
CA ALA A 26 8.80 1.16 11.47
C ALA A 26 7.38 1.13 12.08
N ILE A 27 6.38 1.70 11.40
CA ILE A 27 4.97 1.71 11.85
C ILE A 27 4.40 0.30 11.96
N LEU A 28 4.80 -0.57 11.04
CA LEU A 28 4.34 -1.95 10.99
C LEU A 28 5.19 -2.91 11.85
N ARG A 29 6.18 -2.44 12.62
CA ARG A 29 6.88 -3.35 13.55
C ARG A 29 5.92 -3.87 14.61
N PRO A 30 5.95 -5.18 14.94
CA PRO A 30 5.24 -5.70 16.10
C PRO A 30 5.74 -4.99 17.36
N SER A 31 4.86 -4.29 18.08
CA SER A 31 5.17 -3.78 19.42
C SER A 31 4.84 -4.86 20.44
N THR A 32 5.83 -5.21 21.26
CA THR A 32 5.70 -6.18 22.36
C THR A 32 4.81 -5.66 23.49
N ASP A 33 4.58 -4.35 23.57
CA ASP A 33 3.88 -3.70 24.69
C ASP A 33 2.38 -4.02 24.72
N LYS A 34 1.78 -4.35 23.57
CA LYS A 34 0.34 -4.65 23.46
C LYS A 34 0.00 -6.14 23.63
N VAL A 35 0.99 -7.03 23.55
CA VAL A 35 0.79 -8.49 23.65
C VAL A 35 0.52 -8.92 25.10
N GLN A 36 1.00 -8.17 26.09
CA GLN A 36 0.82 -8.48 27.52
C GLN A 36 -0.58 -8.18 28.09
N ALA A 37 -1.42 -7.42 27.37
CA ALA A 37 -2.71 -6.96 27.89
C ALA A 37 -3.95 -7.72 27.37
N GLY A 38 -3.78 -8.78 26.56
CA GLY A 38 -4.91 -9.53 25.98
C GLY A 38 -5.80 -8.71 25.04
N VAL A 39 -5.36 -7.51 24.65
CA VAL A 39 -6.10 -6.62 23.74
C VAL A 39 -5.86 -7.11 22.31
N ILE A 40 -6.94 -7.44 21.61
CA ILE A 40 -6.90 -7.65 20.16
C ILE A 40 -6.38 -6.35 19.55
N ALA A 41 -5.15 -6.38 19.02
CA ALA A 41 -4.58 -5.22 18.36
C ALA A 41 -5.49 -4.83 17.20
N GLY A 42 -6.23 -3.73 17.36
CA GLY A 42 -7.02 -3.12 16.29
C GLY A 42 -6.14 -2.90 15.05
N GLY A 43 -6.74 -3.01 13.87
CA GLY A 43 -6.02 -2.89 12.59
C GLY A 43 -5.14 -1.64 12.55
N ARG A 44 -3.97 -1.77 11.91
CA ARG A 44 -2.99 -0.67 11.85
C ARG A 44 -3.38 0.34 10.78
N ASN A 45 -3.21 1.62 11.09
CA ASN A 45 -3.42 2.70 10.15
C ASN A 45 -2.05 3.29 9.77
N ILE A 46 -1.92 3.71 8.53
CA ILE A 46 -0.79 4.43 7.96
C ILE A 46 -1.36 5.72 7.38
N ASP A 47 -0.84 6.85 7.82
CA ASP A 47 -1.06 8.16 7.19
C ASP A 47 0.29 8.89 7.19
N GLU A 48 1.10 8.57 6.19
CA GLU A 48 2.48 9.04 6.09
C GLU A 48 2.73 9.72 4.77
N SER A 49 3.63 10.70 4.75
CA SER A 49 4.07 11.30 3.50
C SER A 49 5.56 11.59 3.48
N PHE A 50 6.15 11.54 2.29
CA PHE A 50 7.55 11.85 2.10
C PHE A 50 7.84 12.43 0.71
N ASP A 51 8.87 13.26 0.65
CA ASP A 51 9.30 13.90 -0.59
C ASP A 51 10.22 13.00 -1.40
N VAL A 52 9.97 12.87 -2.68
CA VAL A 52 10.90 12.32 -3.66
C VAL A 52 11.71 13.48 -4.21
N THR A 53 13.04 13.36 -4.21
CA THR A 53 13.96 14.46 -4.55
C THR A 53 14.83 14.10 -5.73
N TYR A 54 15.30 15.12 -6.44
CA TYR A 54 16.27 14.99 -7.51
C TYR A 54 17.45 15.92 -7.22
N GLU A 55 18.62 15.56 -7.74
CA GLU A 55 19.83 16.38 -7.65
C GLU A 55 20.21 16.81 -9.07
N VAL A 56 20.50 18.09 -9.25
CA VAL A 56 20.99 18.64 -10.52
C VAL A 56 22.30 19.35 -10.26
N GLU A 57 23.30 19.00 -11.07
CA GLU A 57 24.55 19.74 -11.12
C GLU A 57 24.29 21.12 -11.72
N THR A 58 24.62 22.17 -10.97
CA THR A 58 24.59 23.54 -11.48
C THR A 58 25.82 23.80 -12.34
N GLN A 59 25.75 24.87 -13.15
CA GLN A 59 26.89 25.33 -13.97
C GLN A 59 28.14 25.69 -13.14
N GLU A 60 27.98 25.85 -11.82
CA GLU A 60 29.05 26.18 -10.87
C GLU A 60 29.63 24.92 -10.19
N GLY A 61 29.23 23.71 -10.61
CA GLY A 61 29.65 22.43 -10.01
C GLY A 61 29.04 22.14 -8.65
N GLN A 62 28.00 22.89 -8.25
CA GLN A 62 27.26 22.64 -7.00
C GLN A 62 26.04 21.75 -7.29
N TRP A 63 25.79 20.76 -6.44
CA TRP A 63 24.62 19.91 -6.57
C TRP A 63 23.44 20.53 -5.83
N ASN A 64 22.43 20.97 -6.59
CA ASN A 64 21.18 21.48 -6.02
C ASN A 64 20.16 20.35 -5.89
N LYS A 65 19.64 20.19 -4.67
CA LYS A 65 18.60 19.20 -4.35
C LYS A 65 17.22 19.85 -4.41
N GLY A 66 16.36 19.37 -5.30
CA GLY A 66 14.97 19.80 -5.44
C GLY A 66 13.99 18.69 -5.06
N VAL A 67 12.76 19.08 -4.69
CA VAL A 67 11.65 18.12 -4.53
C VAL A 67 10.99 17.91 -5.88
N LEU A 68 10.92 16.66 -6.34
CA LEU A 68 10.27 16.27 -7.58
C LEU A 68 8.76 16.16 -7.39
N PHE A 69 8.36 15.40 -6.37
CA PHE A 69 6.97 15.24 -5.94
C PHE A 69 6.92 14.70 -4.51
N ARG A 70 5.74 14.71 -3.91
CA ARG A 70 5.46 14.09 -2.61
C ARG A 70 4.63 12.83 -2.80
N ILE A 71 4.85 11.81 -1.99
CA ILE A 71 4.01 10.62 -1.89
C ILE A 71 3.30 10.67 -0.55
N ALA A 72 1.97 10.52 -0.52
CA ALA A 72 1.18 10.27 0.67
C ALA A 72 0.56 8.86 0.61
N ILE A 73 0.69 8.11 1.70
CA ILE A 73 0.20 6.75 1.85
C ILE A 73 -0.83 6.73 2.98
N ARG A 74 -2.08 6.44 2.64
CA ARG A 74 -3.25 6.48 3.52
C ARG A 74 -3.96 5.13 3.53
N LEU A 75 -3.53 4.24 4.41
CA LEU A 75 -4.05 2.88 4.51
C LEU A 75 -4.64 2.65 5.91
N MET A 76 -5.84 2.11 5.98
CA MET A 76 -6.55 1.92 7.25
C MET A 76 -6.79 0.43 7.53
N LYS A 77 -6.99 0.08 8.80
CA LYS A 77 -7.41 -1.27 9.21
C LYS A 77 -6.53 -2.41 8.66
N LEU A 78 -5.23 -2.16 8.47
CA LEU A 78 -4.32 -3.17 7.95
C LEU A 78 -4.25 -4.36 8.92
N PRO A 79 -4.28 -5.60 8.41
CA PRO A 79 -4.08 -6.79 9.22
C PRO A 79 -2.77 -6.71 10.03
N THR A 80 -2.77 -7.35 11.19
CA THR A 80 -1.61 -7.40 12.08
C THR A 80 -0.49 -8.30 11.54
N GLN A 81 -0.71 -9.05 10.47
CA GLN A 81 0.27 -10.02 9.94
C GLN A 81 1.19 -9.47 8.84
N SER A 82 2.45 -9.93 8.89
CA SER A 82 3.61 -9.67 8.00
C SER A 82 3.82 -8.23 7.50
N SER A 83 4.48 -7.41 8.31
CA SER A 83 4.90 -6.04 7.96
C SER A 83 5.72 -5.96 6.67
N ALA A 84 6.57 -6.96 6.40
CA ALA A 84 7.42 -7.00 5.21
C ALA A 84 6.61 -7.12 3.91
N SER A 85 5.56 -7.96 3.88
CA SER A 85 4.76 -8.13 2.66
C SER A 85 3.97 -6.87 2.32
N THR A 86 3.42 -6.19 3.32
CA THR A 86 2.77 -4.88 3.14
C THR A 86 3.72 -3.84 2.57
N VAL A 87 4.95 -3.76 3.10
CA VAL A 87 5.98 -2.85 2.58
C VAL A 87 6.31 -3.16 1.12
N SER A 88 6.54 -4.44 0.78
CA SER A 88 6.80 -4.86 -0.60
C SER A 88 5.65 -4.52 -1.54
N GLN A 89 4.41 -4.79 -1.14
CA GLN A 89 3.22 -4.48 -1.96
C GLN A 89 3.05 -2.98 -2.20
N ILE A 90 3.32 -2.14 -1.20
CA ILE A 90 3.31 -0.68 -1.37
C ILE A 90 4.36 -0.27 -2.41
N ILE A 91 5.57 -0.79 -2.30
CA ILE A 91 6.67 -0.50 -3.22
C ILE A 91 6.30 -0.92 -4.65
N GLU A 92 5.84 -2.15 -4.84
CA GLU A 92 5.43 -2.69 -6.14
C GLU A 92 4.30 -1.87 -6.76
N CYS A 93 3.32 -1.44 -5.96
CA CYS A 93 2.23 -0.57 -6.42
C CYS A 93 2.77 0.78 -6.92
N ILE A 94 3.70 1.40 -6.20
CA ILE A 94 4.30 2.68 -6.61
C ILE A 94 5.12 2.50 -7.88
N GLU A 95 5.96 1.47 -7.95
CA GLU A 95 6.80 1.19 -9.11
C GLU A 95 5.97 0.93 -10.36
N ASN A 96 4.94 0.10 -10.24
CA ASN A 96 4.06 -0.20 -11.36
C ASN A 96 3.32 1.04 -11.86
N PHE A 97 2.90 1.93 -10.97
CA PHE A 97 2.25 3.19 -11.32
C PHE A 97 3.20 4.21 -11.97
N LEU A 98 4.47 4.23 -11.55
CA LEU A 98 5.49 5.12 -12.13
C LEU A 98 6.17 4.53 -13.38
N SER A 99 5.92 3.26 -13.70
CA SER A 99 6.53 2.58 -14.83
C SER A 99 6.04 3.16 -16.16
N PRO A 100 6.94 3.63 -17.04
CA PRO A 100 6.57 4.16 -18.35
C PRO A 100 6.07 3.07 -19.31
N MET A 101 6.33 1.79 -19.00
CA MET A 101 6.03 0.64 -19.88
C MET A 101 4.74 -0.09 -19.50
N ASN A 102 4.16 0.19 -18.33
CA ASN A 102 2.90 -0.45 -17.91
C ASN A 102 1.70 0.28 -18.52
N THR A 103 1.32 -0.11 -19.73
CA THR A 103 0.02 0.20 -20.37
C THR A 103 -1.04 -0.85 -20.04
N ASN A 104 -0.91 -1.54 -18.91
CA ASN A 104 -1.83 -2.61 -18.55
C ASN A 104 -3.14 -2.00 -18.03
N GLU A 105 -4.07 -1.72 -18.95
CA GLU A 105 -5.36 -1.07 -18.69
C GLU A 105 -6.19 -1.77 -17.59
N ASN A 106 -5.89 -3.05 -17.32
CA ASN A 106 -6.61 -3.89 -16.35
C ASN A 106 -5.86 -4.08 -15.03
N TRP A 107 -4.73 -3.41 -14.80
CA TRP A 107 -4.02 -3.55 -13.54
C TRP A 107 -4.74 -2.81 -12.41
N GLN A 108 -5.15 -3.56 -11.39
CA GLN A 108 -5.72 -3.01 -10.15
C GLN A 108 -4.71 -3.16 -9.02
N PRO A 109 -4.17 -2.07 -8.46
CA PRO A 109 -3.28 -2.16 -7.31
C PRO A 109 -4.05 -2.64 -6.07
N ALA A 110 -3.43 -3.54 -5.32
CA ALA A 110 -3.99 -4.07 -4.09
C ALA A 110 -2.91 -4.27 -3.02
N ILE A 111 -3.25 -3.93 -1.78
CA ILE A 111 -2.37 -4.09 -0.62
C ILE A 111 -3.14 -4.92 0.42
N GLN A 112 -2.56 -6.04 0.83
CA GLN A 112 -3.16 -7.01 1.75
C GLN A 112 -4.56 -7.48 1.30
N GLY A 113 -4.74 -7.65 -0.01
CA GLY A 113 -6.01 -8.06 -0.62
C GLY A 113 -7.07 -6.97 -0.70
N GLN A 114 -6.77 -5.75 -0.26
CA GLN A 114 -7.64 -4.59 -0.38
C GLN A 114 -7.24 -3.75 -1.59
N ILE A 115 -8.21 -3.43 -2.44
CA ILE A 115 -8.00 -2.54 -3.59
C ILE A 115 -7.59 -1.16 -3.08
N VAL A 116 -6.57 -0.59 -3.70
CA VAL A 116 -6.14 0.79 -3.46
C VAL A 116 -6.31 1.63 -4.72
N LEU A 117 -6.45 2.93 -4.55
CA LEU A 117 -6.41 3.93 -5.59
C LEU A 117 -5.07 4.66 -5.51
N ILE A 118 -4.41 4.82 -6.66
CA ILE A 118 -3.21 5.63 -6.79
C ILE A 118 -3.50 6.74 -7.78
N SER A 119 -3.30 7.99 -7.37
CA SER A 119 -3.60 9.14 -8.22
C SER A 119 -2.69 10.33 -7.93
N TRP A 120 -2.54 11.20 -8.93
CA TRP A 120 -1.91 12.51 -8.76
C TRP A 120 -2.96 13.52 -8.32
N ASP A 121 -2.76 14.17 -7.18
CA ASP A 121 -3.57 15.30 -6.74
C ASP A 121 -3.21 16.54 -7.58
N GLN A 122 -4.11 16.86 -8.52
CA GLN A 122 -3.98 17.99 -9.45
C GLN A 122 -4.10 19.36 -8.77
N LYS A 123 -4.59 19.42 -7.52
CA LYS A 123 -4.75 20.67 -6.76
C LYS A 123 -3.55 20.97 -5.87
N ALA A 124 -2.69 19.99 -5.62
CA ALA A 124 -1.51 20.15 -4.78
C ALA A 124 -0.54 21.18 -5.40
N LYS A 125 -0.27 22.25 -4.66
CA LYS A 125 0.71 23.29 -4.99
C LYS A 125 1.53 23.62 -3.75
N PRO A 126 2.82 23.97 -3.88
CA PRO A 126 3.60 24.08 -5.13
C PRO A 126 4.14 22.73 -5.63
N THR A 127 4.14 21.70 -4.79
CA THR A 127 4.73 20.39 -5.08
C THR A 127 3.64 19.40 -5.51
N PRO A 128 3.81 18.69 -6.64
CA PRO A 128 2.90 17.61 -7.04
C PRO A 128 2.80 16.55 -5.95
N LEU A 129 1.59 16.05 -5.69
CA LEU A 129 1.33 15.03 -4.68
C LEU A 129 0.75 13.78 -5.33
N MET A 130 1.38 12.63 -5.11
CA MET A 130 0.85 11.32 -5.40
C MET A 130 0.20 10.75 -4.13
N VAL A 131 -1.05 10.34 -4.22
CA VAL A 131 -1.81 9.77 -3.10
C VAL A 131 -2.06 8.30 -3.39
N ILE A 132 -1.84 7.47 -2.37
CA ILE A 132 -2.20 6.05 -2.33
C ILE A 132 -3.19 5.88 -1.20
N GLU A 133 -4.41 5.47 -1.52
CA GLU A 133 -5.49 5.33 -0.53
C GLU A 133 -6.29 4.05 -0.74
N GLN A 134 -6.85 3.50 0.33
CA GLN A 134 -7.75 2.34 0.20
C GLN A 134 -9.05 2.75 -0.49
N SER A 135 -9.50 1.92 -1.43
CA SER A 135 -10.84 2.08 -1.99
C SER A 135 -11.89 1.71 -0.93
N GLU A 136 -12.90 2.56 -0.78
CA GLU A 136 -14.05 2.28 0.09
C GLU A 136 -14.80 1.01 -0.33
N GLU A 137 -14.73 0.63 -1.60
CA GLU A 137 -15.38 -0.56 -2.17
C GLU A 137 -14.68 -1.86 -1.74
N GLY A 138 -13.36 -1.82 -1.54
CA GLY A 138 -12.54 -2.98 -1.17
C GLY A 138 -12.74 -3.49 0.26
N LEU A 139 -13.30 -2.68 1.15
CA LEU A 139 -13.64 -3.08 2.52
C LEU A 139 -14.83 -4.05 2.58
N ASN A 140 -15.71 -4.02 1.57
CA ASN A 140 -16.97 -4.77 1.58
C ASN A 140 -16.86 -6.20 1.04
N LEU A 141 -15.76 -6.56 0.36
CA LEU A 141 -15.56 -7.90 -0.20
C LEU A 141 -15.01 -8.91 0.81
N ALA A 142 -14.42 -8.45 1.93
CA ALA A 142 -13.85 -9.32 2.95
C ALA A 142 -14.90 -10.01 3.86
N GLN A 143 -16.19 -9.67 3.75
CA GLN A 143 -17.24 -10.16 4.66
C GLN A 143 -18.15 -11.26 4.09
N LYS A 144 -18.07 -11.62 2.81
CA LYS A 144 -18.86 -12.75 2.27
C LYS A 144 -18.11 -14.07 2.44
N ARG A 145 -18.12 -14.62 3.65
CA ARG A 145 -17.92 -16.07 3.82
C ARG A 145 -19.18 -16.79 3.29
N PRO A 146 -19.04 -17.89 2.53
CA PRO A 146 -20.19 -18.67 2.11
C PRO A 146 -20.90 -19.24 3.33
N LEU A 147 -22.21 -19.00 3.42
CA LEU A 147 -23.08 -19.73 4.34
C LEU A 147 -22.96 -21.21 3.99
N SER A 148 -22.32 -22.02 4.83
CA SER A 148 -22.42 -23.47 4.71
C SER A 148 -23.84 -23.88 5.08
N SER A 149 -24.66 -24.18 4.08
CA SER A 149 -25.96 -24.80 4.23
C SER A 149 -25.75 -26.22 4.78
N HIS A 150 -25.82 -26.40 6.09
CA HIS A 150 -26.01 -27.74 6.66
C HIS A 150 -27.45 -28.16 6.39
N HIS A 151 -27.60 -29.05 5.41
CA HIS A 151 -28.80 -29.81 5.16
C HIS A 151 -28.97 -30.80 6.33
N SER A 152 -29.90 -30.51 7.24
CA SER A 152 -30.26 -31.41 8.33
C SER A 152 -31.15 -32.53 7.77
N SER A 153 -30.57 -33.68 7.48
CA SER A 153 -31.34 -34.90 7.16
C SER A 153 -31.83 -35.51 8.48
N SER A 154 -33.09 -35.32 8.81
CA SER A 154 -33.78 -36.03 9.89
C SER A 154 -34.05 -37.47 9.46
N LEU A 155 -33.40 -38.44 10.10
CA LEU A 155 -33.74 -39.86 9.96
C LEU A 155 -34.80 -40.20 11.02
N SER A 156 -36.07 -40.23 10.61
CA SER A 156 -37.16 -40.83 11.38
C SER A 156 -37.06 -42.35 11.27
N THR A 157 -36.79 -43.02 12.38
CA THR A 157 -36.97 -44.48 12.51
C THR A 157 -38.21 -44.70 13.36
N SER A 158 -39.28 -45.13 12.70
CA SER A 158 -40.51 -45.64 13.33
C SER A 158 -40.61 -47.13 13.01
N GLU A 159 -40.55 -47.93 14.08
CA GLU A 159 -41.40 -49.10 14.39
C GLU A 159 -41.62 -50.29 13.42
N SER A 160 -41.52 -51.48 14.06
CA SER A 160 -42.35 -52.69 13.91
C SER A 160 -41.98 -53.73 12.84
N GLU A 161 -41.45 -54.88 13.27
CA GLU A 161 -42.19 -56.13 13.56
C GLU A 161 -41.36 -57.09 14.43
#